data_AF-A0A7X6XCV6-F1
#
_entry.id   AF-A0A7X6XCV6-F1
#
_cell.length_a   1.000
_cell.length_b   1.000
_cell.length_c   1.000
_cell.angle_alpha   90.00
_cell.angle_beta   90.00
_cell.angle_gamma   90.00
#
_symmetry.space_group_name_H-M   'P 1'
#
loop_
_entity.id
_entity.type
_entity.pdbx_description
1 polymer ?
#
loop_
_entity_poly.entity_id
_entity_poly.type
_entity_poly.pdbx_seq_one_letter_code
_entity_poly.pdbx_strand_id
1 'polypeptide(L)' 'VKESGYFDVKRNQQSTYWMYESINERLQNDFYRNETIERLMPTLERQVLGSKKSSFIAAKEALDAYYEGL' A
#
# COMPACT_ATOMS: atom_id res chain seq x y z
N VAL A 1 38.97 14.98 15.71
CA VAL A 1 38.82 13.90 14.71
C VAL A 1 37.89 12.85 15.28
N LYS A 2 36.76 12.60 14.60
CA LYS A 2 35.74 11.53 14.76
C LYS A 2 34.31 12.08 14.88
N GLU A 3 33.80 12.66 13.80
CA GLU A 3 32.35 12.92 13.66
C GLU A 3 31.75 12.35 12.37
N SER A 4 32.51 11.88 11.38
CA SER A 4 31.94 11.49 10.08
C SER A 4 31.08 10.21 10.12
N GLY A 5 31.50 9.18 10.85
CA GLY A 5 30.84 7.86 10.79
C GLY A 5 29.43 7.78 11.39
N TYR A 6 29.10 8.59 12.40
CA TYR A 6 27.78 8.55 13.04
C TYR A 6 26.70 9.23 12.19
N PHE A 7 27.03 10.35 11.54
CA PHE A 7 26.11 11.07 10.66
C PHE A 7 25.83 10.30 9.37
N ASP A 8 26.82 9.59 8.82
CA ASP A 8 26.64 8.79 7.59
C ASP A 8 25.72 7.58 7.83
N VAL A 9 25.84 6.90 8.97
CA VAL A 9 24.95 5.78 9.33
C VAL A 9 23.50 6.26 9.52
N LYS A 10 23.30 7.40 10.21
CA LYS A 10 21.96 7.99 10.38
C LYS A 10 21.34 8.46 9.06
N ARG A 11 22.16 8.99 8.13
CA ARG A 11 21.71 9.41 6.80
C ARG A 11 21.31 8.20 5.95
N ASN A 12 22.12 7.15 5.94
CA ASN A 12 21.82 5.92 5.21
C ASN A 12 20.54 5.24 5.71
N GLN A 13 20.31 5.24 7.04
CA GLN A 13 19.06 4.73 7.61
C GLN A 13 17.84 5.55 7.16
N GLN A 14 17.97 6.88 7.09
CA GLN A 14 16.90 7.74 6.57
C GLN A 14 16.67 7.54 5.06
N SER A 15 17.73 7.36 4.27
CA SER A 15 17.58 7.08 2.83
C SER A 15 16.83 5.78 2.58
N THR A 16 17.11 4.73 3.34
CA THR A 16 16.40 3.46 3.24
C THR A 16 14.93 3.59 3.68
N TYR A 17 14.65 4.36 4.74
CA TYR A 17 13.27 4.67 5.14
C TYR A 17 12.50 5.34 4.00
N TRP A 18 13.04 6.42 3.42
CA TRP A 18 12.39 7.12 2.32
C TRP A 18 12.20 6.25 1.07
N MET A 19 13.14 5.34 0.78
CA MET A 19 12.99 4.37 -0.30
C MET A 19 11.75 3.48 -0.09
N TYR A 20 11.57 2.93 1.11
CA TYR A 20 10.39 2.11 1.41
C TYR A 20 9.09 2.94 1.37
N GLU A 21 9.11 4.16 1.91
CA GLU A 21 7.94 5.05 1.86
C GLU A 21 7.55 5.38 0.41
N SER A 22 8.51 5.72 -0.45
CA SER A 22 8.22 6.00 -1.86
C SER A 22 7.68 4.78 -2.61
N ILE A 23 8.16 3.57 -2.29
CA ILE A 23 7.61 2.33 -2.86
C ILE A 23 6.17 2.13 -2.39
N ASN A 24 5.91 2.29 -1.09
CA ASN A 24 4.58 2.11 -0.50
C ASN A 24 3.58 3.12 -1.06
N GLU A 25 3.95 4.41 -1.12
CA GLU A 25 3.13 5.45 -1.72
C GLU A 25 2.81 5.15 -3.19
N ARG A 26 3.80 4.66 -3.94
CA ARG A 26 3.59 4.32 -5.34
C ARG A 26 2.64 3.12 -5.50
N LEU A 27 2.86 2.05 -4.73
CA LEU A 27 1.99 0.88 -4.75
C LEU A 27 0.56 1.23 -4.34
N GLN A 28 0.39 2.06 -3.31
CA GLN A 28 -0.92 2.52 -2.84
C GLN A 28 -1.63 3.34 -3.93
N ASN A 29 -0.92 4.30 -4.53
CA ASN A 29 -1.48 5.12 -5.60
C ASN A 29 -1.86 4.31 -6.83
N ASP A 30 -1.00 3.38 -7.27
CA ASP A 30 -1.25 2.52 -8.43
C ASP A 30 -2.45 1.60 -8.18
N PHE A 31 -2.57 1.06 -6.96
CA PHE A 31 -3.71 0.24 -6.56
C PHE A 31 -5.03 1.01 -6.61
N TYR A 32 -5.11 2.17 -5.95
CA TYR A 32 -6.38 2.92 -5.85
C TYR A 32 -6.76 3.67 -7.14
N ARG A 33 -5.82 3.89 -8.07
CA ARG A 33 -6.11 4.49 -9.39
C ARG A 33 -6.41 3.46 -10.47
N ASN A 34 -6.36 2.17 -10.14
CA ASN A 34 -6.75 1.12 -11.09
C ASN A 34 -8.27 1.15 -11.30
N GLU A 35 -8.72 1.28 -12.55
CA GLU A 35 -10.16 1.43 -12.85
C GLU A 35 -11.03 0.27 -12.35
N THR A 36 -10.49 -0.95 -12.32
CA THR A 36 -11.20 -2.12 -11.78
C THR A 36 -11.39 -1.98 -10.28
N ILE A 37 -10.35 -1.52 -9.57
CA ILE A 37 -10.39 -1.28 -8.13
C ILE A 37 -11.30 -0.11 -7.77
N GLU A 38 -11.20 1.02 -8.47
CA GLU A 38 -12.09 2.17 -8.28
C GLU A 38 -13.58 1.76 -8.38
N ARG A 39 -13.91 0.86 -9.32
CA ARG A 39 -15.28 0.35 -9.49
C ARG A 39 -15.68 -0.69 -8.43
N LEU A 40 -14.74 -1.51 -7.97
CA LEU A 40 -14.99 -2.61 -7.03
C LEU A 40 -15.12 -2.13 -5.58
N MET A 41 -14.30 -1.18 -5.15
CA MET A 41 -14.19 -0.73 -3.76
C MET A 41 -15.53 -0.32 -3.12
N PRO A 42 -16.40 0.48 -3.74
CA PRO A 42 -17.69 0.87 -3.14
C PRO A 42 -18.64 -0.32 -2.88
N THR A 43 -18.48 -1.40 -3.65
CA THR A 43 -19.27 -2.61 -3.46
C THR A 43 -18.75 -3.42 -2.28
N LEU A 44 -17.43 -3.57 -2.18
CA LEU A 44 -16.78 -4.25 -1.06
C LEU A 44 -17.03 -3.53 0.27
N GLU A 45 -16.93 -2.19 0.30
CA GLU A 45 -17.23 -1.38 1.48
C GLU A 45 -18.67 -1.60 1.98
N ARG A 46 -19.66 -1.55 1.08
CA ARG A 46 -21.06 -1.83 1.43
C ARG A 46 -21.25 -3.26 1.95
N GLN A 47 -20.51 -4.23 1.42
CA GLN A 47 -20.58 -5.62 1.91
C GLN A 47 -19.97 -5.78 3.30
N VAL A 48 -18.87 -5.07 3.61
CA VAL A 48 -18.27 -5.07 4.95
C VAL A 48 -19.18 -4.38 5.95
N LEU A 49 -19.67 -3.17 5.64
CA LEU A 49 -20.59 -2.42 6.51
C LEU A 49 -21.91 -3.16 6.76
N GLY A 50 -22.36 -3.95 5.78
CA GLY A 50 -23.55 -4.80 5.91
C GLY A 50 -23.29 -6.17 6.54
N SER A 51 -22.10 -6.43 7.10
CA SER A 51 -21.70 -7.72 7.67
C SER A 51 -21.83 -8.92 6.72
N LYS A 52 -21.82 -8.67 5.40
CA LYS A 52 -21.85 -9.71 4.35
C LYS A 52 -20.48 -10.31 4.09
N LYS A 53 -19.41 -9.55 4.36
CA LYS A 53 -18.02 -9.99 4.29
C LYS A 53 -17.25 -9.42 5.48
N SER A 54 -16.21 -10.13 5.93
CA SER A 54 -15.22 -9.54 6.83
C SER A 54 -14.32 -8.56 6.08
N SER A 55 -13.72 -7.62 6.80
CA SER A 55 -12.72 -6.69 6.24
C SER A 55 -11.57 -7.42 5.55
N PHE A 56 -11.11 -8.53 6.12
CA PHE A 56 -10.02 -9.33 5.56
C PHE A 56 -10.40 -10.02 4.24
N ILE A 57 -11.61 -10.57 4.14
CA ILE A 57 -12.08 -11.22 2.89
C ILE A 57 -12.25 -10.16 1.80
N ALA A 58 -12.86 -9.02 2.13
CA ALA A 58 -13.03 -7.93 1.18
C ALA A 58 -11.68 -7.37 0.69
N ALA A 59 -10.71 -7.17 1.59
CA ALA A 59 -9.37 -6.72 1.22
C ALA A 59 -8.65 -7.74 0.32
N LYS A 60 -8.76 -9.03 0.63
CA LYS A 60 -8.21 -10.09 -0.23
C LYS A 60 -8.82 -10.05 -1.63
N GLU A 61 -10.13 -9.93 -1.74
CA GLU A 61 -10.81 -9.86 -3.03
C GLU A 61 -10.38 -8.64 -3.86
N ALA A 62 -10.20 -7.48 -3.22
CA ALA A 62 -9.67 -6.30 -3.90
C ALA A 62 -8.24 -6.54 -4.42
N LEU A 63 -7.37 -7.17 -3.61
CA LEU A 63 -6.00 -7.50 -4.01
C LEU A 63 -5.96 -8.55 -5.12
N ASP A 64 -6.78 -9.61 -5.02
CA ASP A 64 -6.86 -10.65 -6.04
C ASP A 64 -7.32 -10.03 -7.37
N ALA A 65 -8.36 -9.17 -7.36
CA ALA A 65 -8.82 -8.46 -8.56
C ALA A 65 -7.77 -7.52 -9.16
N TYR A 66 -6.94 -6.88 -8.33
CA TYR A 66 -5.84 -6.04 -8.80
C TYR A 66 -4.76 -6.87 -9.50
N TYR A 67 -4.38 -8.01 -8.93
CA TYR A 67 -3.34 -8.88 -9.48
C TYR A 67 -3.79 -9.69 -10.70
N GLU A 68 -5.08 -10.00 -10.84
CA GLU A 68 -5.63 -10.67 -12.04
C GLU A 68 -5.64 -9.75 -13.28
N GLY A 69 -5.70 -8.42 -13.07
CA GLY A 69 -5.71 -7.43 -14.14
C GLY A 69 -4.34 -6.85 -14.50
N LEU A 70 -3.27 -7.26 -13.79
CA LEU A 70 -1.87 -6.94 -14.09
C LEU A 70 -1.31 -7.85 -15.19
#